data_AF-A0A484ZD36-F1
#
_entry.id   AF-A0A484ZD36-F1
#
_cell.length_a   1.000
_cell.length_b   1.000
_cell.length_c   1.000
_cell.angle_alpha   90.00
_cell.angle_beta   90.00
_cell.angle_gamma   90.00
#
_symmetry.space_group_name_H-M   'P 1'
#
loop_
_entity.id
_entity.type
_entity.pdbx_description
1 polymer ?
#
loop_
_entity_poly.entity_id
_entity_poly.type
_entity_poly.pdbx_seq_one_letter_code
_entity_poly.pdbx_strand_id
1 'polypeptide(L)'
;MNMIVSTASFDLHAITVRQDPQKLHKATLDTLALYLACGIDPKKSTIFVQSHVPEHVQLSWVLNCYTYFGELSRMTQFKDKSARYAENINAGLFDYPVLMAADILLYQTAQVPVGEDQKQHLELSRDVAQRFNALYGDIFKVPEPFIPKSGARVMSLLEPTKKMSKSDENRNNVIGLLEDPKSVSKKLKRAVTDSDEPPVIRYDVVNKAGISNLLDILSGVTGKSIATLEQEFEGKMYGHLKTEVADAVAGMLTELQERYHRFRNDEAFLQQVMREGAAKASIKAKATMEKVNKAVGFVTLP
;
A
#
# COMPACT_ATOMS: atom_id res chain seq x y z
N MET A 1 -15.71 -15.41 7.48
CA MET A 1 -15.89 -13.96 7.20
C MET A 1 -14.94 -13.62 6.06
N ASN A 2 -15.45 -13.58 4.82
CA ASN A 2 -14.62 -13.34 3.64
C ASN A 2 -14.14 -11.89 3.69
N MET A 3 -12.92 -11.69 4.18
CA MET A 3 -12.19 -10.44 3.99
C MET A 3 -12.00 -10.30 2.48
N ILE A 4 -12.88 -9.54 1.83
CA ILE A 4 -12.69 -9.15 0.43
C ILE A 4 -11.55 -8.15 0.47
N VAL A 5 -10.32 -8.65 0.40
CA VAL A 5 -9.16 -7.80 0.12
C VAL A 5 -9.29 -7.46 -1.36
N SER A 6 -9.91 -6.32 -1.63
CA SER A 6 -9.89 -5.71 -2.96
C SER A 6 -8.56 -4.99 -3.10
N THR A 7 -7.61 -5.60 -3.79
CA THR A 7 -6.35 -4.94 -4.13
C THR A 7 -6.46 -4.43 -5.56
N ALA A 8 -6.58 -3.13 -5.73
CA ALA A 8 -6.51 -2.50 -7.04
C ALA A 8 -5.07 -2.04 -7.34
N SER A 9 -4.59 -2.28 -8.56
CA SER A 9 -3.51 -1.46 -9.10
C SER A 9 -4.09 -0.10 -9.48
N PHE A 10 -3.67 0.97 -8.78
CA PHE A 10 -4.21 2.33 -8.89
C PHE A 10 -3.59 3.12 -10.06
N ASP A 11 -3.77 2.62 -11.29
CA ASP A 11 -3.20 3.23 -12.48
C ASP A 11 -3.84 4.58 -12.86
N LEU A 12 -5.13 4.80 -12.53
CA LEU A 12 -5.77 6.11 -12.71
C LEU A 12 -5.18 7.17 -11.75
N HIS A 13 -4.84 6.79 -10.52
CA HIS A 13 -4.14 7.69 -9.60
C HIS A 13 -2.70 7.98 -10.04
N ALA A 14 -2.03 7.01 -10.67
CA ALA A 14 -0.64 7.15 -11.10
C ALA A 14 -0.44 8.27 -12.13
N ILE A 15 -1.43 8.52 -12.99
CA ILE A 15 -1.35 9.54 -14.05
C ILE A 15 -1.61 10.98 -13.57
N THR A 16 -1.90 11.19 -12.28
CA THR A 16 -1.91 12.54 -11.66
C THR A 16 -0.53 13.20 -11.69
N VAL A 17 0.53 12.40 -11.88
CA VAL A 17 1.88 12.83 -12.25
C VAL A 17 2.19 12.22 -13.62
N ARG A 18 2.92 12.94 -14.48
CA ARG A 18 3.25 12.46 -15.83
C ARG A 18 4.07 11.17 -15.76
N GLN A 19 3.59 10.16 -16.47
CA GLN A 19 4.21 8.85 -16.56
C GLN A 19 4.78 8.62 -17.96
N ASP A 20 5.85 7.85 -18.05
CA ASP A 20 6.21 7.19 -19.30
C ASP A 20 5.21 6.02 -19.54
N PRO A 21 4.54 5.95 -20.70
CA PRO A 21 3.50 4.95 -20.96
C PRO A 21 3.99 3.50 -20.83
N GLN A 22 5.20 3.19 -21.33
CA GLN A 22 5.74 1.85 -21.29
C GLN A 22 6.12 1.45 -19.85
N LYS A 23 6.69 2.38 -19.08
CA LYS A 23 7.00 2.16 -17.66
C LYS A 23 5.74 1.97 -16.83
N LEU A 24 4.67 2.74 -17.07
CA LEU A 24 3.40 2.57 -16.35
C LEU A 24 2.79 1.20 -16.63
N HIS A 25 2.71 0.81 -17.91
CA HIS A 25 2.20 -0.51 -18.30
C HIS A 25 3.00 -1.64 -17.63
N LYS A 26 4.34 -1.56 -17.67
CA LYS A 26 5.21 -2.53 -17.01
C LYS A 26 5.00 -2.54 -15.49
N ALA A 27 4.92 -1.38 -14.85
CA ALA A 27 4.75 -1.25 -13.40
C ALA A 27 3.41 -1.82 -12.91
N THR A 28 2.34 -1.69 -13.69
CA THR A 28 1.03 -2.32 -13.40
C THR A 28 1.16 -3.85 -13.35
N LEU A 29 1.81 -4.46 -14.36
CA LEU A 29 2.02 -5.91 -14.41
C LEU A 29 3.00 -6.39 -13.33
N ASP A 30 4.07 -5.63 -13.07
CA ASP A 30 5.02 -5.90 -12.00
C ASP A 30 4.31 -5.89 -10.63
N THR A 31 3.42 -4.92 -10.40
CA THR A 31 2.64 -4.82 -9.16
C THR A 31 1.71 -6.02 -8.98
N LEU A 32 0.98 -6.40 -10.03
CA LEU A 32 0.09 -7.56 -10.01
C LEU A 32 0.86 -8.85 -9.69
N ALA A 33 1.96 -9.11 -10.41
CA ALA A 33 2.80 -10.29 -10.18
C ALA A 33 3.40 -10.30 -8.76
N LEU A 34 3.76 -9.14 -8.22
CA LEU A 34 4.29 -9.02 -6.86
C LEU A 34 3.24 -9.35 -5.80
N TYR A 35 1.99 -8.90 -5.94
CA TYR A 35 0.91 -9.29 -5.02
C TYR A 35 0.65 -10.80 -5.04
N LEU A 36 0.66 -11.43 -6.21
CA LEU A 36 0.54 -12.88 -6.37
C LEU A 36 1.73 -13.61 -5.71
N ALA A 37 2.95 -13.09 -5.89
CA ALA A 37 4.16 -13.61 -5.26
C ALA A 37 4.15 -13.47 -3.73
N CYS A 38 3.50 -12.43 -3.19
CA CYS A 38 3.26 -12.30 -1.75
C CYS A 38 2.16 -13.24 -1.22
N GLY A 39 1.44 -13.96 -2.08
CA GLY A 39 0.44 -14.96 -1.70
C GLY A 39 -1.02 -14.49 -1.75
N ILE A 40 -1.31 -13.36 -2.40
CA ILE A 40 -2.70 -13.00 -2.70
C ILE A 40 -3.27 -14.02 -3.69
N ASP A 41 -4.29 -14.76 -3.25
CA ASP A 41 -4.96 -15.77 -4.07
C ASP A 41 -6.17 -15.14 -4.80
N PRO A 42 -6.17 -15.03 -6.14
CA PRO A 42 -7.26 -14.43 -6.92
C PRO A 42 -8.58 -15.23 -6.87
N LYS A 43 -8.55 -16.45 -6.33
CA LYS A 43 -9.76 -17.23 -6.07
C LYS A 43 -10.42 -16.85 -4.74
N LYS A 44 -9.65 -16.35 -3.77
CA LYS A 44 -10.13 -15.94 -2.44
C LYS A 44 -10.35 -14.43 -2.32
N SER A 45 -9.53 -13.66 -3.03
CA SER A 45 -9.53 -12.19 -3.04
C SER A 45 -9.86 -11.66 -4.42
N THR A 46 -10.34 -10.42 -4.50
CA THR A 46 -10.56 -9.72 -5.77
C THR A 46 -9.35 -8.84 -6.05
N ILE A 47 -8.50 -9.23 -7.00
CA ILE A 47 -7.37 -8.44 -7.45
C ILE A 47 -7.62 -7.97 -8.89
N PHE A 48 -7.48 -6.68 -9.16
CA PHE A 48 -7.80 -6.11 -10.47
C PHE A 48 -7.03 -4.81 -10.74
N VAL A 49 -7.11 -4.31 -11.97
CA VAL A 49 -6.55 -3.01 -12.37
C VAL A 49 -7.68 -1.98 -12.37
N GLN A 50 -7.48 -0.84 -11.70
CA GLN A 50 -8.52 0.16 -11.48
C GLN A 50 -9.17 0.63 -12.79
N SER A 51 -8.37 0.95 -13.81
CA SER A 51 -8.86 1.38 -15.13
C SER A 51 -9.73 0.35 -15.87
N HIS A 52 -9.70 -0.93 -15.48
CA HIS A 52 -10.52 -1.97 -16.11
C HIS A 52 -11.97 -1.99 -15.60
N VAL A 53 -12.28 -1.20 -14.57
CA VAL A 53 -13.60 -1.15 -13.93
C VAL A 53 -14.14 0.29 -14.06
N PRO A 54 -14.97 0.57 -15.08
CA PRO A 54 -15.38 1.95 -15.41
C PRO A 54 -16.19 2.62 -14.30
N GLU A 55 -16.82 1.85 -13.42
CA GLU A 55 -17.63 2.35 -12.31
C GLU A 55 -16.84 3.26 -11.36
N HIS A 56 -15.50 3.13 -11.29
CA HIS A 56 -14.64 4.00 -10.49
C HIS A 56 -14.73 5.47 -10.91
N VAL A 57 -14.59 5.73 -12.22
CA VAL A 57 -14.65 7.09 -12.77
C VAL A 57 -16.10 7.60 -12.80
N GLN A 58 -17.07 6.72 -13.03
CA GLN A 58 -18.48 7.09 -12.98
C GLN A 58 -18.88 7.56 -11.57
N LEU A 59 -18.50 6.81 -10.53
CA LEU A 59 -18.81 7.20 -9.16
C LEU A 59 -18.03 8.46 -8.77
N SER A 60 -16.75 8.58 -9.14
CA SER A 60 -15.96 9.76 -8.78
C SER A 60 -16.59 11.05 -9.31
N TRP A 61 -17.14 11.04 -10.52
CA TRP A 61 -17.86 12.19 -11.07
C TRP A 61 -19.11 12.55 -10.25
N VAL A 62 -19.92 11.56 -9.87
CA VAL A 62 -21.08 11.80 -9.01
C VAL A 62 -20.62 12.39 -7.67
N LEU A 63 -19.61 11.78 -7.03
CA LEU A 63 -19.10 12.21 -5.73
C LEU A 63 -18.46 13.61 -5.76
N ASN A 64 -17.93 14.06 -6.90
CA ASN A 64 -17.45 15.44 -7.06
C ASN A 64 -18.57 16.44 -6.81
N CYS A 65 -19.80 16.15 -7.23
CA CYS A 65 -20.97 17.00 -6.97
C CYS A 65 -21.39 17.04 -5.50
N TYR A 66 -20.89 16.12 -4.67
CA TYR A 66 -21.14 16.08 -3.22
C TYR A 66 -19.89 16.40 -2.41
N THR A 67 -18.80 16.82 -3.03
CA THR A 67 -17.55 17.19 -2.35
C THR A 67 -17.37 18.70 -2.39
N TYR A 68 -17.12 19.33 -1.24
CA TYR A 68 -16.88 20.76 -1.21
C TYR A 68 -15.45 21.07 -1.68
N PHE A 69 -15.32 22.08 -2.54
CA PHE A 69 -14.02 22.56 -3.02
C PHE A 69 -13.01 22.82 -1.88
N GLY A 70 -13.48 23.38 -0.76
CA GLY A 70 -12.65 23.65 0.41
C GLY A 70 -12.07 22.40 1.08
N GLU A 71 -12.75 21.25 1.00
CA GLU A 71 -12.24 19.98 1.54
C GLU A 71 -10.99 19.54 0.78
N LEU A 72 -11.02 19.67 -0.56
CA LEU A 72 -9.91 19.32 -1.44
C LEU A 72 -8.74 20.31 -1.33
N SER A 73 -9.01 21.61 -1.30
CA SER A 73 -7.96 22.63 -1.22
C SER A 73 -7.19 22.66 0.11
N ARG A 74 -7.78 22.11 1.17
CA ARG A 74 -7.14 21.95 2.48
C ARG A 74 -6.32 20.67 2.63
N MET A 75 -6.34 19.77 1.66
CA MET A 75 -5.57 18.52 1.72
C MET A 75 -4.08 18.78 1.81
N THR A 76 -3.42 18.22 2.83
CA THR A 76 -1.97 18.39 3.03
C THR A 76 -1.19 17.80 1.85
N GLN A 77 -1.59 16.62 1.39
CA GLN A 77 -0.97 15.97 0.23
C GLN A 77 -1.12 16.78 -1.06
N PHE A 78 -2.22 17.52 -1.24
CA PHE A 78 -2.36 18.41 -2.39
C PHE A 78 -1.39 19.58 -2.29
N LYS A 79 -1.26 20.21 -1.11
CA LYS A 79 -0.32 21.31 -0.88
C LYS A 79 1.14 20.88 -1.07
N ASP A 80 1.53 19.76 -0.48
CA ASP A 80 2.90 19.23 -0.55
C ASP A 80 3.28 18.84 -2.00
N LYS A 81 2.39 18.12 -2.69
CA LYS A 81 2.63 17.73 -4.09
C LYS A 81 2.59 18.95 -5.03
N SER A 82 1.73 19.94 -4.77
CA SER A 82 1.69 21.16 -5.59
C SER A 82 2.98 21.97 -5.45
N ALA A 83 3.55 22.04 -4.24
CA ALA A 83 4.85 22.68 -4.03
C ALA A 83 5.99 21.91 -4.72
N ARG A 84 5.95 20.57 -4.68
CA ARG A 84 6.97 19.72 -5.31
C ARG A 84 6.89 19.67 -6.84
N TYR A 85 5.69 19.74 -7.40
CA TYR A 85 5.41 19.62 -8.83
C TYR A 85 4.78 20.91 -9.38
N ALA A 86 5.41 22.05 -9.12
CA ALA A 86 4.88 23.37 -9.45
C ALA A 86 4.56 23.52 -10.95
N GLU A 87 5.34 22.90 -11.84
CA GLU A 87 5.06 22.92 -13.28
C GLU A 87 3.87 22.06 -13.74
N ASN A 88 3.31 21.19 -12.88
CA ASN A 88 2.26 20.23 -13.28
C ASN A 88 1.15 20.08 -12.22
N ILE A 89 0.66 21.19 -11.68
CA ILE A 89 -0.54 21.22 -10.83
C ILE A 89 -1.76 21.06 -11.74
N ASN A 90 -2.22 19.82 -11.89
CA ASN A 90 -3.36 19.47 -12.74
C ASN A 90 -4.61 19.16 -11.88
N ALA A 91 -5.79 19.22 -12.51
CA ALA A 91 -7.06 18.94 -11.84
C ALA A 91 -7.11 17.54 -11.22
N GLY A 92 -6.48 16.54 -11.83
CA GLY A 92 -6.40 15.18 -11.27
C GLY A 92 -5.65 15.14 -9.94
N LEU A 93 -4.58 15.91 -9.78
CA LEU A 93 -3.85 16.03 -8.52
C LEU A 93 -4.68 16.68 -7.40
N PHE A 94 -5.65 17.52 -7.76
CA PHE A 94 -6.59 18.12 -6.82
C PHE A 94 -7.76 17.18 -6.49
N ASP A 95 -8.24 16.44 -7.49
CA ASP A 95 -9.49 15.67 -7.45
C ASP A 95 -9.31 14.20 -7.05
N TYR A 96 -8.08 13.66 -7.08
CA TYR A 96 -7.85 12.26 -6.74
C TYR A 96 -8.35 11.80 -5.36
N PRO A 97 -8.48 12.66 -4.31
CA PRO A 97 -9.12 12.23 -3.07
C PRO A 97 -10.59 11.79 -3.28
N VAL A 98 -11.31 12.36 -4.25
CA VAL A 98 -12.68 11.93 -4.58
C VAL A 98 -12.68 10.63 -5.37
N LEU A 99 -11.71 10.44 -6.27
CA LEU A 99 -11.50 9.14 -6.91
C LEU A 99 -11.18 8.05 -5.87
N MET A 100 -10.38 8.36 -4.85
CA MET A 100 -10.10 7.45 -3.74
C MET A 100 -11.36 7.13 -2.93
N ALA A 101 -12.23 8.11 -2.68
CA ALA A 101 -13.52 7.87 -2.05
C ALA A 101 -14.38 6.92 -2.91
N ALA A 102 -14.43 7.14 -4.23
CA ALA A 102 -15.14 6.24 -5.15
C ALA A 102 -14.59 4.80 -5.10
N ASP A 103 -13.25 4.65 -5.09
CA ASP A 103 -12.58 3.35 -5.00
C ASP A 103 -13.02 2.55 -3.76
N ILE A 104 -13.24 3.25 -2.63
CA ILE A 104 -13.64 2.63 -1.37
C ILE A 104 -15.15 2.33 -1.34
N LEU A 105 -15.98 3.30 -1.71
CA LEU A 105 -17.43 3.25 -1.51
C LEU A 105 -18.14 2.31 -2.50
N LEU A 106 -17.60 2.10 -3.71
CA LEU A 106 -18.15 1.16 -4.70
C LEU A 106 -18.37 -0.25 -4.14
N TYR A 107 -17.48 -0.70 -3.25
CA TYR A 107 -17.46 -2.08 -2.77
C TYR A 107 -18.11 -2.25 -1.40
N GLN A 108 -18.83 -1.24 -0.90
CA GLN A 108 -19.46 -1.27 0.42
C GLN A 108 -18.44 -1.61 1.52
N THR A 109 -17.26 -1.01 1.40
CA THR A 109 -16.07 -1.33 2.19
C THR A 109 -16.30 -1.02 3.67
N ALA A 110 -16.05 -2.01 4.54
CA ALA A 110 -16.19 -1.85 5.98
C ALA A 110 -14.95 -1.22 6.62
N GLN A 111 -13.78 -1.62 6.16
CA GLN A 111 -12.51 -1.22 6.75
C GLN A 111 -11.46 -1.00 5.66
N VAL A 112 -10.63 0.04 5.81
CA VAL A 112 -9.58 0.38 4.85
C VAL A 112 -8.23 0.42 5.56
N PRO A 113 -7.22 -0.39 5.14
CA PRO A 113 -5.87 -0.25 5.65
C PRO A 113 -5.25 1.03 5.10
N VAL A 114 -5.03 2.01 5.95
CA VAL A 114 -4.42 3.30 5.56
C VAL A 114 -3.17 3.59 6.38
N GLY A 115 -2.13 4.09 5.70
CA GLY A 115 -0.99 4.72 6.36
C GLY A 115 -1.40 6.01 7.05
N GLU A 116 -0.56 6.52 7.95
CA GLU A 116 -0.80 7.79 8.65
C GLU A 116 -0.98 8.96 7.66
N ASP A 117 -0.26 8.91 6.54
CA ASP A 117 -0.26 9.89 5.46
C ASP A 117 -1.54 9.87 4.59
N GLN A 118 -2.39 8.85 4.73
CA GLN A 118 -3.64 8.68 3.97
C GLN A 118 -4.89 8.84 4.85
N LYS A 119 -4.73 9.12 6.15
CA LYS A 119 -5.87 9.30 7.07
C LYS A 119 -6.83 10.40 6.61
N GLN A 120 -6.30 11.53 6.13
CA GLN A 120 -7.13 12.65 5.68
C GLN A 120 -8.03 12.28 4.48
N HIS A 121 -7.55 11.45 3.57
CA HIS A 121 -8.36 10.98 2.43
C HIS A 121 -9.44 9.97 2.87
N LEU A 122 -9.14 9.14 3.87
CA LEU A 122 -10.15 8.24 4.45
C LEU A 122 -11.25 9.03 5.16
N GLU A 123 -10.91 10.07 5.92
CA GLU A 123 -11.91 10.95 6.54
C GLU A 123 -12.78 11.65 5.49
N LEU A 124 -12.19 12.16 4.39
CA LEU A 124 -12.99 12.70 3.29
C LEU A 124 -13.98 11.65 2.74
N SER A 125 -13.52 10.41 2.55
CA SER A 125 -14.36 9.33 2.05
C SER A 125 -15.55 9.04 2.99
N ARG A 126 -15.35 9.16 4.30
CA ARG A 126 -16.39 9.03 5.33
C ARG A 126 -17.36 10.20 5.29
N ASP A 127 -16.86 11.43 5.26
CA ASP A 127 -17.67 12.65 5.22
C ASP A 127 -18.58 12.69 3.99
N VAL A 128 -18.03 12.35 2.82
CA VAL A 128 -18.81 12.27 1.56
C VAL A 128 -19.85 11.17 1.63
N ALA A 129 -19.52 9.99 2.16
CA ALA A 129 -20.49 8.90 2.32
C ALA A 129 -21.64 9.28 3.25
N GLN A 130 -21.34 9.88 4.41
CA GLN A 130 -22.34 10.34 5.38
C GLN A 130 -23.24 11.42 4.78
N ARG A 131 -22.65 12.40 4.08
CA ARG A 131 -23.38 13.47 3.40
C ARG A 131 -24.33 12.95 2.33
N PHE A 132 -23.86 12.02 1.50
CA PHE A 132 -24.69 11.40 0.47
C PHE A 132 -25.84 10.60 1.11
N ASN A 133 -25.55 9.82 2.16
CA ASN A 133 -26.57 9.05 2.86
C ASN A 133 -27.61 9.93 3.57
N ALA A 134 -27.21 11.08 4.11
CA ALA A 134 -28.14 12.02 4.74
C ALA A 134 -29.19 12.57 3.75
N LEU A 135 -28.84 12.65 2.46
CA LEU A 135 -29.75 13.11 1.41
C LEU A 135 -30.64 12.00 0.86
N TYR A 136 -30.09 10.78 0.71
CA TYR A 136 -30.73 9.71 -0.08
C TYR A 136 -31.00 8.41 0.68
N GLY A 137 -30.72 8.35 1.98
CA GLY A 137 -30.80 7.14 2.80
C GLY A 137 -29.52 6.30 2.75
N ASP A 138 -29.54 5.12 3.36
CA ASP A 138 -28.35 4.26 3.52
C ASP A 138 -27.88 3.61 2.19
N ILE A 139 -27.17 4.38 1.37
CA ILE A 139 -26.63 3.95 0.07
C ILE A 139 -25.21 3.41 0.21
N PHE A 140 -24.37 4.08 0.99
CA PHE A 140 -22.98 3.70 1.24
C PHE A 140 -22.78 3.19 2.66
N LYS A 141 -21.97 2.14 2.80
CA LYS A 141 -21.33 1.84 4.08
C LYS A 141 -20.23 2.86 4.37
N VAL A 142 -20.26 3.45 5.57
CA VAL A 142 -19.19 4.36 6.03
C VAL A 142 -17.96 3.52 6.44
N PRO A 143 -16.79 3.71 5.80
CA PRO A 143 -15.61 2.88 6.05
C PRO A 143 -14.88 3.30 7.34
N GLU A 144 -14.34 2.33 8.08
CA GLU A 144 -13.49 2.58 9.27
C GLU A 144 -12.00 2.33 8.96
N PRO A 145 -11.06 2.96 9.68
CA PRO A 145 -9.65 2.64 9.54
C PRO A 145 -9.37 1.20 10.01
N PHE A 146 -8.66 0.43 9.19
CA PHE A 146 -8.10 -0.85 9.60
C PHE A 146 -6.68 -0.64 10.12
N ILE A 147 -6.48 -0.81 11.43
CA ILE A 147 -5.15 -0.84 12.05
C ILE A 147 -4.78 -2.33 12.21
N PRO A 148 -3.81 -2.85 11.45
CA PRO A 148 -3.36 -4.22 11.62
C PRO A 148 -2.88 -4.45 13.05
N LYS A 149 -3.34 -5.54 13.69
CA LYS A 149 -2.98 -5.90 15.08
C LYS A 149 -1.50 -6.25 15.27
N SER A 150 -0.79 -6.53 14.18
CA SER A 150 0.63 -6.89 14.17
C SER A 150 1.23 -6.70 12.79
N GLY A 151 2.39 -6.06 12.72
CA GLY A 151 3.26 -5.98 11.55
C GLY A 151 4.61 -5.44 11.99
N ALA A 152 5.71 -5.99 11.47
CA ALA A 152 7.04 -5.51 11.79
C ALA A 152 7.12 -4.01 11.44
N ARG A 153 7.36 -3.16 12.44
CA ARG A 153 7.57 -1.73 12.22
C ARG A 153 8.99 -1.55 11.69
N VAL A 154 9.15 -1.72 10.38
CA VAL A 154 10.47 -1.64 9.74
C VAL A 154 10.88 -0.18 9.56
N MET A 155 12.01 0.18 10.17
CA MET A 155 12.58 1.53 10.15
C MET A 155 13.70 1.62 9.10
N SER A 156 14.04 2.85 8.72
CA SER A 156 15.13 3.14 7.78
C SER A 156 16.47 2.62 8.32
N LEU A 157 17.26 1.96 7.46
CA LEU A 157 18.49 1.27 7.90
C LEU A 157 19.59 2.20 8.44
N LEU A 158 19.67 3.44 7.94
CA LEU A 158 20.67 4.42 8.40
C LEU A 158 20.06 5.50 9.31
N GLU A 159 18.73 5.58 9.38
CA GLU A 159 17.98 6.53 10.20
C GLU A 159 16.89 5.78 10.98
N PRO A 160 17.25 4.97 12.00
CA PRO A 160 16.33 3.99 12.61
C PRO A 160 15.17 4.61 13.40
N THR A 161 15.15 5.94 13.59
CA THR A 161 14.01 6.67 14.16
C THR A 161 12.96 7.07 13.12
N LYS A 162 13.29 6.99 11.83
CA LYS A 162 12.42 7.27 10.69
C LYS A 162 11.87 5.97 10.10
N LYS A 163 10.56 5.90 9.86
CA LYS A 163 9.94 4.74 9.20
C LYS A 163 10.50 4.59 7.79
N MET A 164 10.78 3.34 7.37
CA MET A 164 11.23 3.08 6.01
C MET A 164 10.16 3.55 5.00
N SER A 165 10.59 4.33 4.01
CA SER A 165 9.70 4.87 2.97
C SER A 165 10.17 4.47 1.58
N LYS A 166 9.25 4.02 0.74
CA LYS A 166 9.52 3.69 -0.68
C LYS A 166 10.13 4.88 -1.45
N SER A 167 9.73 6.10 -1.08
CA SER A 167 10.11 7.36 -1.72
C SER A 167 11.31 8.06 -1.07
N ASP A 168 12.02 7.41 -0.13
CA ASP A 168 13.24 7.96 0.45
C ASP A 168 14.30 8.17 -0.63
N GLU A 169 14.91 9.37 -0.65
CA GLU A 169 15.98 9.73 -1.58
C GLU A 169 17.25 8.91 -1.29
N ASN A 170 17.50 8.60 -0.01
CA ASN A 170 18.60 7.73 0.37
C ASN A 170 18.20 6.26 0.22
N ARG A 171 18.51 5.68 -0.94
CA ARG A 171 18.22 4.27 -1.24
C ARG A 171 18.87 3.28 -0.27
N ASN A 172 19.90 3.65 0.48
CA ASN A 172 20.49 2.76 1.50
C ASN A 172 19.58 2.59 2.73
N ASN A 173 18.60 3.47 2.94
CA ASN A 173 17.60 3.32 4.01
C ASN A 173 16.56 2.24 3.73
N VAL A 174 16.43 1.79 2.48
CA VAL A 174 15.28 1.03 1.98
C VAL A 174 15.72 -0.29 1.39
N ILE A 175 14.97 -1.36 1.70
CA ILE A 175 15.09 -2.68 1.04
C ILE A 175 13.89 -2.84 0.10
N GLY A 176 14.14 -3.02 -1.19
CA GLY A 176 13.10 -3.35 -2.16
C GLY A 176 12.80 -4.85 -2.19
N LEU A 177 11.54 -5.25 -2.38
CA LEU A 177 11.16 -6.67 -2.48
C LEU A 177 11.77 -7.36 -3.71
N LEU A 178 12.01 -6.60 -4.78
CA LEU A 178 12.68 -7.07 -6.00
C LEU A 178 14.13 -6.62 -6.10
N GLU A 179 14.73 -6.19 -4.98
CA GLU A 179 16.13 -5.81 -4.95
C GLU A 179 17.03 -7.05 -4.94
N ASP A 180 18.16 -6.96 -5.66
CA ASP A 180 19.16 -8.04 -5.68
C ASP A 180 19.58 -8.42 -4.24
N PRO A 181 19.51 -9.72 -3.87
CA PRO A 181 19.81 -10.17 -2.51
C PRO A 181 21.22 -9.79 -2.03
N LYS A 182 22.21 -9.66 -2.92
CA LYS A 182 23.57 -9.22 -2.54
C LYS A 182 23.58 -7.73 -2.19
N SER A 183 22.87 -6.89 -2.94
CA SER A 183 22.65 -5.48 -2.60
C SER A 183 21.96 -5.34 -1.22
N VAL A 184 20.91 -6.13 -0.98
CA VAL A 184 20.19 -6.13 0.31
C VAL A 184 21.12 -6.51 1.46
N SER A 185 21.90 -7.59 1.28
CA SER A 185 22.89 -8.02 2.27
C SER A 185 23.92 -6.93 2.59
N LYS A 186 24.39 -6.21 1.56
CA LYS A 186 25.33 -5.08 1.74
C LYS A 186 24.70 -3.93 2.51
N LYS A 187 23.43 -3.60 2.28
CA LYS A 187 22.71 -2.55 3.02
C LYS A 187 22.52 -2.93 4.48
N LEU A 188 22.09 -4.15 4.78
CA LEU A 188 21.90 -4.64 6.14
C LEU A 188 23.20 -4.67 6.93
N LYS A 189 24.32 -5.07 6.31
CA LYS A 189 25.66 -5.01 6.93
C LYS A 189 26.09 -3.57 7.25
N ARG A 190 25.59 -2.58 6.52
CA ARG A 190 25.86 -1.15 6.73
C ARG A 190 24.83 -0.44 7.62
N ALA A 191 23.80 -1.13 8.09
CA ALA A 191 22.78 -0.53 8.95
C ALA A 191 23.41 0.11 10.19
N VAL A 192 22.89 1.27 10.60
CA VAL A 192 23.36 1.98 11.78
C VAL A 192 23.03 1.17 13.04
N THR A 193 23.99 1.09 13.94
CA THR A 193 23.86 0.54 15.29
C THR A 193 24.31 1.59 16.30
N ASP A 194 24.12 1.33 17.59
CA ASP A 194 24.72 2.16 18.64
C ASP A 194 26.23 1.87 18.83
N SER A 195 26.83 2.58 19.78
CA SER A 195 28.24 2.53 20.14
C SER A 195 28.47 1.99 21.56
N ASP A 196 27.57 1.15 22.08
CA ASP A 196 27.76 0.58 23.43
C ASP A 196 29.05 -0.27 23.50
N GLU A 197 29.78 -0.13 24.61
CA GLU A 197 30.97 -0.92 24.92
C GLU A 197 30.81 -1.61 26.29
N PRO A 198 30.79 -2.96 26.35
CA PRO A 198 30.82 -3.89 25.21
C PRO A 198 29.50 -3.86 24.40
N PRO A 199 29.50 -4.30 23.13
CA PRO A 199 28.28 -4.43 22.34
C PRO A 199 27.28 -5.39 22.99
N VAL A 200 26.04 -4.94 23.16
CA VAL A 200 24.95 -5.76 23.71
C VAL A 200 23.76 -5.73 22.76
N ILE A 201 23.32 -6.90 22.30
CA ILE A 201 22.15 -7.04 21.43
C ILE A 201 20.91 -7.14 22.32
N ARG A 202 20.25 -6.00 22.52
CA ARG A 202 19.05 -5.86 23.34
C ARG A 202 18.07 -4.91 22.67
N TYR A 203 16.79 -5.22 22.78
CA TYR A 203 15.69 -4.40 22.29
C TYR A 203 15.47 -3.21 23.21
N ASP A 204 15.69 -2.02 22.66
CA ASP A 204 15.47 -0.72 23.30
C ASP A 204 15.31 0.33 22.20
N VAL A 205 14.07 0.69 21.89
CA VAL A 205 13.78 1.63 20.79
C VAL A 205 14.33 3.04 21.09
N VAL A 206 14.50 3.39 22.37
CA VAL A 206 14.94 4.73 22.78
C VAL A 206 16.45 4.85 22.67
N ASN A 207 17.19 3.90 23.26
CA ASN A 207 18.64 3.99 23.35
C ASN A 207 19.36 3.22 22.22
N LYS A 208 18.71 2.21 21.64
CA LYS A 208 19.31 1.24 20.69
C LYS A 208 18.41 1.04 19.47
N ALA A 209 17.88 2.12 18.90
CA ALA A 209 16.93 2.08 17.79
C ALA A 209 17.41 1.23 16.60
N GLY A 210 18.71 1.30 16.25
CA GLY A 210 19.30 0.51 15.16
C GLY A 210 19.29 -1.00 15.44
N ILE A 211 19.68 -1.41 16.66
CA ILE A 211 19.65 -2.82 17.09
C ILE A 211 18.21 -3.33 17.16
N SER A 212 17.31 -2.54 17.75
CA SER A 212 15.89 -2.87 17.85
C SER A 212 15.24 -3.08 16.48
N ASN A 213 15.55 -2.22 15.50
CA ASN A 213 15.08 -2.37 14.13
C ASN A 213 15.58 -3.67 13.48
N LEU A 214 16.85 -4.04 13.69
CA LEU A 214 17.39 -5.31 13.17
C LEU A 214 16.73 -6.53 13.81
N LEU A 215 16.47 -6.49 15.13
CA LEU A 215 15.72 -7.52 15.83
C LEU A 215 14.27 -7.62 15.34
N ASP A 216 13.59 -6.49 15.12
CA ASP A 216 12.24 -6.44 14.55
C ASP A 216 12.18 -7.04 13.15
N ILE A 217 13.16 -6.73 12.29
CA ILE A 217 13.27 -7.32 10.94
C ILE A 217 13.48 -8.83 11.04
N LEU A 218 14.42 -9.29 11.87
CA LEU A 218 14.72 -10.71 12.01
C LEU A 218 13.53 -11.49 12.59
N SER A 219 12.88 -10.93 13.62
CA SER A 219 11.62 -11.44 14.19
C SER A 219 10.54 -11.55 13.13
N GLY A 220 10.35 -10.50 12.31
CA GLY A 220 9.35 -10.49 11.24
C GLY A 220 9.57 -11.54 10.15
N VAL A 221 10.82 -11.87 9.82
CA VAL A 221 11.16 -12.89 8.81
C VAL A 221 11.11 -14.30 9.39
N THR A 222 11.63 -14.50 10.60
CA THR A 222 11.78 -15.85 11.19
C THR A 222 10.60 -16.29 12.04
N GLY A 223 9.74 -15.35 12.46
CA GLY A 223 8.66 -15.60 13.42
C GLY A 223 9.12 -15.79 14.86
N LYS A 224 10.43 -15.68 15.14
CA LYS A 224 10.98 -15.80 16.51
C LYS A 224 10.63 -14.56 17.33
N SER A 225 10.34 -14.75 18.61
CA SER A 225 10.09 -13.64 19.53
C SER A 225 11.37 -12.82 19.77
N ILE A 226 11.24 -11.52 20.05
CA ILE A 226 12.38 -10.66 20.38
C ILE A 226 13.18 -11.23 21.56
N ALA A 227 12.50 -11.71 22.61
CA ALA A 227 13.16 -12.31 23.77
C ALA A 227 13.99 -13.56 23.41
N THR A 228 13.51 -14.38 22.47
CA THR A 228 14.28 -15.54 21.95
C THR A 228 15.52 -15.08 21.20
N LEU A 229 15.38 -14.05 20.36
CA LEU A 229 16.50 -13.50 19.60
C LEU A 229 17.56 -12.89 20.54
N GLU A 230 17.16 -12.15 21.58
CA GLU A 230 18.11 -11.61 22.56
C GLU A 230 18.93 -12.71 23.25
N GLN A 231 18.30 -13.85 23.58
CA GLN A 231 19.00 -15.02 24.14
C GLN A 231 19.97 -15.66 23.13
N GLU A 232 19.57 -15.83 21.87
CA GLU A 232 20.42 -16.40 20.81
C GLU A 232 21.67 -15.55 20.54
N PHE A 233 21.56 -14.24 20.74
CA PHE A 233 22.63 -13.27 20.51
C PHE A 233 23.41 -12.86 21.77
N GLU A 234 23.22 -13.54 22.89
CA GLU A 234 23.98 -13.27 24.11
C GLU A 234 25.50 -13.44 23.86
N GLY A 235 26.28 -12.43 24.27
CA GLY A 235 27.72 -12.39 24.06
C GLY A 235 28.17 -12.25 22.59
N LYS A 236 27.26 -12.02 21.64
CA LYS A 236 27.59 -11.82 20.22
C LYS A 236 27.81 -10.35 19.87
N MET A 237 28.73 -10.12 18.94
CA MET A 237 28.97 -8.79 18.36
C MET A 237 27.88 -8.41 17.35
N TYR A 238 27.65 -7.11 17.12
CA TYR A 238 26.67 -6.60 16.14
C TYR A 238 26.85 -7.13 14.70
N GLY A 239 28.09 -7.49 14.32
CA GLY A 239 28.35 -8.13 13.03
C GLY A 239 27.63 -9.48 12.84
N HIS A 240 27.44 -10.24 13.91
CA HIS A 240 26.69 -11.50 13.88
C HIS A 240 25.21 -11.25 13.62
N LEU A 241 24.59 -10.34 14.37
CA LEU A 241 23.19 -9.93 14.16
C LEU A 241 22.96 -9.46 12.72
N LYS A 242 23.82 -8.57 12.22
CA LYS A 242 23.72 -8.05 10.85
C LYS A 242 23.85 -9.14 9.79
N THR A 243 24.66 -10.16 10.04
CA THR A 243 24.84 -11.29 9.12
C THR A 243 23.59 -12.17 9.12
N GLU A 244 23.07 -12.53 10.29
CA GLU A 244 21.85 -13.34 10.41
C GLU A 244 20.64 -12.63 9.76
N VAL A 245 20.49 -11.33 10.02
CA VAL A 245 19.41 -10.52 9.40
C VAL A 245 19.59 -10.48 7.88
N ALA A 246 20.82 -10.31 7.39
CA ALA A 246 21.10 -10.31 5.96
C ALA A 246 20.73 -11.64 5.30
N ASP A 247 21.13 -12.76 5.90
CA ASP A 247 20.90 -14.09 5.35
C ASP A 247 19.41 -14.46 5.39
N ALA A 248 18.71 -14.18 6.51
CA ALA A 248 17.27 -14.41 6.64
C ALA A 248 16.46 -13.58 5.63
N VAL A 249 16.73 -12.27 5.51
CA VAL A 249 16.03 -11.39 4.56
C VAL A 249 16.36 -11.78 3.12
N ALA A 250 17.63 -12.10 2.80
CA ALA A 250 18.02 -12.53 1.47
C ALA A 250 17.31 -13.82 1.07
N GLY A 251 17.24 -14.82 1.95
CA GLY A 251 16.53 -16.08 1.70
C GLY A 251 15.04 -15.85 1.42
N MET A 252 14.37 -15.06 2.26
CA MET A 252 12.95 -14.70 2.07
C MET A 252 12.73 -13.99 0.72
N LEU A 253 13.60 -13.05 0.36
CA LEU A 253 13.49 -12.32 -0.90
C LEU A 253 13.76 -13.21 -2.12
N THR A 254 14.70 -14.15 -2.04
CA THR A 254 14.96 -15.09 -3.12
C THR A 254 13.72 -15.93 -3.42
N GLU A 255 13.07 -16.51 -2.42
CA GLU A 255 11.83 -17.29 -2.62
C GLU A 255 10.70 -16.42 -3.22
N LEU A 256 10.54 -15.19 -2.72
CA LEU A 256 9.56 -14.24 -3.24
C LEU A 256 9.86 -13.88 -4.70
N GLN A 257 11.13 -13.65 -5.04
CA GLN A 257 11.55 -13.28 -6.39
C GLN A 257 11.39 -14.42 -7.39
N GLU A 258 11.63 -15.67 -6.98
CA GLU A 258 11.36 -16.85 -7.81
C GLU A 258 9.87 -16.94 -8.17
N ARG A 259 8.98 -16.79 -7.17
CA ARG A 259 7.53 -16.75 -7.39
C ARG A 259 7.12 -15.58 -8.28
N TYR A 260 7.69 -14.40 -8.03
CA TYR A 260 7.47 -13.21 -8.83
C TYR A 260 7.84 -13.43 -10.29
N HIS A 261 9.04 -13.93 -10.58
CA HIS A 261 9.48 -14.15 -11.97
C HIS A 261 8.64 -15.20 -12.68
N ARG A 262 8.20 -16.25 -11.97
CA ARG A 262 7.25 -17.22 -12.51
C ARG A 262 5.93 -16.57 -12.94
N PHE A 263 5.32 -15.76 -12.07
CA PHE A 263 4.07 -15.06 -12.42
C PHE A 263 4.29 -13.98 -13.48
N ARG A 264 5.38 -13.22 -13.38
CA ARG A 264 5.63 -12.06 -14.23
C ARG A 264 5.91 -12.45 -15.68
N ASN A 265 6.49 -13.62 -15.91
CA ASN A 265 6.80 -14.12 -17.25
C ASN A 265 5.63 -14.89 -17.88
N ASP A 266 4.55 -15.16 -17.15
CA ASP A 266 3.34 -15.78 -17.66
C ASP A 266 2.27 -14.72 -17.95
N GLU A 267 2.42 -14.05 -19.10
CA GLU A 267 1.50 -12.97 -19.50
C GLU A 267 0.06 -13.47 -19.67
N ALA A 268 -0.13 -14.70 -20.17
CA ALA A 268 -1.45 -15.28 -20.35
C ALA A 268 -2.17 -15.45 -19.01
N PHE A 269 -1.45 -15.94 -17.99
CA PHE A 269 -1.98 -16.03 -16.63
C PHE A 269 -2.32 -14.67 -16.03
N LEU A 270 -1.43 -13.67 -16.16
CA LEU A 270 -1.72 -12.31 -15.66
C LEU A 270 -2.95 -11.70 -16.33
N GLN A 271 -3.11 -11.89 -17.65
CA GLN A 271 -4.29 -11.44 -18.38
C GLN A 271 -5.57 -12.12 -17.90
N GLN A 272 -5.51 -13.44 -17.64
CA GLN A 272 -6.62 -14.17 -17.05
C GLN A 272 -7.00 -13.62 -15.67
N VAL A 273 -6.02 -13.42 -14.79
CA VAL A 273 -6.24 -12.87 -13.44
C VAL A 273 -6.87 -11.47 -13.51
N MET A 274 -6.36 -10.58 -14.37
CA MET A 274 -6.94 -9.23 -14.53
C MET A 274 -8.37 -9.27 -15.05
N ARG A 275 -8.67 -10.14 -16.02
CA ARG A 275 -10.01 -10.27 -16.61
C ARG A 275 -11.01 -10.79 -15.57
N GLU A 276 -10.68 -11.87 -14.89
CA GLU A 276 -11.54 -12.46 -13.86
C GLU A 276 -11.73 -11.52 -12.68
N GLY A 277 -10.65 -10.85 -12.26
CA GLY A 277 -10.67 -9.84 -11.21
C GLY A 277 -11.57 -8.66 -11.54
N ALA A 278 -11.41 -8.07 -12.72
CA ALA A 278 -12.23 -6.96 -13.20
C ALA A 278 -13.70 -7.36 -13.31
N ALA A 279 -14.01 -8.55 -13.84
CA ALA A 279 -15.39 -9.04 -13.91
C ALA A 279 -16.03 -9.16 -12.50
N LYS A 280 -15.30 -9.75 -11.53
CA LYS A 280 -15.77 -9.85 -10.13
C LYS A 280 -15.96 -8.47 -9.48
N ALA A 281 -15.05 -7.53 -9.77
CA ALA A 281 -15.10 -6.17 -9.25
C ALA A 281 -16.29 -5.39 -9.83
N SER A 282 -16.44 -5.37 -11.16
CA SER A 282 -17.54 -4.70 -11.85
C SER A 282 -18.91 -5.19 -11.41
N ILE A 283 -19.11 -6.49 -11.15
CA ILE A 283 -20.40 -7.00 -10.63
C ILE A 283 -20.81 -6.29 -9.34
N LYS A 284 -19.88 -6.12 -8.40
CA LYS A 284 -20.15 -5.44 -7.12
C LYS A 284 -20.28 -3.93 -7.30
N ALA A 285 -19.41 -3.34 -8.11
CA ALA A 285 -19.39 -1.91 -8.37
C ALA A 285 -20.69 -1.44 -9.05
N LYS A 286 -21.18 -2.20 -10.04
CA LYS A 286 -22.45 -1.93 -10.73
C LYS A 286 -23.64 -1.90 -9.78
N ALA A 287 -23.73 -2.86 -8.86
CA ALA A 287 -24.81 -2.89 -7.88
C ALA A 287 -24.84 -1.63 -6.98
N THR A 288 -23.68 -1.07 -6.63
CA THR A 288 -23.61 0.22 -5.93
C THR A 288 -23.98 1.38 -6.86
N MET A 289 -23.46 1.39 -8.09
CA MET A 289 -23.76 2.44 -9.07
C MET A 289 -25.25 2.51 -9.44
N GLU A 290 -25.95 1.40 -9.54
CA GLU A 290 -27.40 1.36 -9.79
C GLU A 290 -28.17 2.08 -8.67
N LYS A 291 -27.79 1.85 -7.41
CA LYS A 291 -28.38 2.54 -6.26
C LYS A 291 -28.09 4.04 -6.29
N VAL A 292 -26.84 4.41 -6.57
CA VAL A 292 -26.40 5.81 -6.68
C VAL A 292 -27.15 6.53 -7.80
N ASN A 293 -27.16 5.95 -9.00
CA ASN A 293 -27.84 6.52 -10.17
C ASN A 293 -29.34 6.72 -9.92
N LYS A 294 -30.00 5.73 -9.30
CA LYS A 294 -31.41 5.85 -8.91
C LYS A 294 -31.62 6.95 -7.86
N ALA A 295 -30.75 7.04 -6.86
CA ALA A 295 -30.84 8.04 -5.79
C ALA A 295 -30.71 9.48 -6.31
N VAL A 296 -29.77 9.71 -7.25
CA VAL A 296 -29.57 11.03 -7.86
C VAL A 296 -30.56 11.34 -9.00
N GLY A 297 -31.45 10.40 -9.34
CA GLY A 297 -32.53 10.60 -10.31
C GLY A 297 -32.11 10.46 -11.78
N PHE A 298 -31.02 9.76 -12.09
CA PHE A 298 -30.67 9.46 -13.48
C PHE A 298 -31.65 8.46 -14.10
N VAL A 299 -31.95 8.65 -15.38
CA VAL A 299 -32.74 7.69 -16.17
C VAL A 299 -31.94 6.40 -16.31
N THR A 300 -32.55 5.27 -15.94
CA THR A 300 -31.90 3.95 -16.04
C THR A 300 -31.77 3.52 -17.49
N LEU A 301 -30.67 2.86 -17.83
CA LEU A 301 -30.51 2.24 -19.14
C LEU A 301 -31.68 1.24 -19.35
N PRO A 302 -32.43 1.33 -20.47
CA PRO A 302 -33.55 0.43 -20.75
C PRO A 302 -33.17 -1.05 -20.83
#